data_AF-A0A6J2KMP5-F1
#
_entry.id   AF-A0A6J2KMP5-F1
#
_cell.length_a   1.000
_cell.length_b   1.000
_cell.length_c   1.000
_cell.angle_alpha   90.00
_cell.angle_beta   90.00
_cell.angle_gamma   90.00
#
_symmetry.space_group_name_H-M   'P 1'
#
loop_
_entity.id
_entity.type
_entity.pdbx_description
1 polymer ?
#
loop_
_entity_poly.entity_id
_entity_poly.type
_entity_poly.pdbx_seq_one_letter_code
_entity_poly.pdbx_strand_id
1 'polypeptide(L)'
;MTEKDFYKKAAIYWANVPATIDGVLGGFGSFSDIDIDESRAFLNKVLSSANPPATKLALDCGAGIGRVTKHLLIHYFDKIDLVEPDLKFITEAKINIGDDVTKLGTLYQTGLQNFRPHKNYDVIWCQWVLGHLNDSDLIKFLNQSKEALSKNGLIIIKENITTSKEVEYDEDDSSVTRPLELMTKIFDQVNLRIIHSDIQLLYLL
;
A
#
# COMPACT_ATOMS: atom_id res chain seq x y z
N MET A 1 -5.37 7.50 -23.62
CA MET A 1 -5.74 6.18 -23.07
C MET A 1 -7.05 6.32 -22.31
N THR A 2 -8.00 5.40 -22.43
CA THR A 2 -9.22 5.46 -21.61
C THR A 2 -8.95 4.96 -20.20
N GLU A 3 -9.74 5.38 -19.21
CA GLU A 3 -9.65 4.86 -17.84
C GLU A 3 -9.77 3.34 -17.79
N LYS A 4 -10.68 2.78 -18.60
CA LYS A 4 -10.86 1.33 -18.71
C LYS A 4 -9.60 0.63 -19.22
N ASP A 5 -8.90 1.24 -20.17
CA ASP A 5 -7.67 0.67 -20.72
C ASP A 5 -6.52 0.74 -19.71
N PHE A 6 -6.41 1.83 -18.94
CA PHE A 6 -5.41 1.99 -17.88
C PHE A 6 -5.47 0.85 -16.87
N TYR A 7 -6.63 0.60 -16.27
CA TYR A 7 -6.79 -0.47 -15.29
C TYR A 7 -6.66 -1.86 -15.91
N LYS A 8 -7.17 -2.06 -17.13
CA LYS A 8 -7.11 -3.37 -17.80
C LYS A 8 -5.66 -3.75 -18.14
N LYS A 9 -4.84 -2.81 -18.61
CA LYS A 9 -3.43 -3.05 -18.90
C LYS A 9 -2.65 -3.44 -17.64
N ALA A 10 -2.81 -2.68 -16.56
CA ALA A 10 -2.16 -2.99 -15.28
C ALA A 10 -2.56 -4.39 -14.76
N ALA A 11 -3.84 -4.75 -14.82
CA ALA A 11 -4.29 -6.08 -14.43
C ALA A 11 -3.68 -7.20 -15.29
N ILE A 12 -3.53 -6.98 -16.61
CA ILE A 12 -2.87 -7.94 -17.50
C ILE A 12 -1.38 -8.07 -17.18
N TYR A 13 -0.70 -6.96 -16.91
CA TYR A 13 0.70 -6.97 -16.51
C TYR A 13 0.92 -7.84 -15.26
N TRP A 14 0.22 -7.50 -14.17
CA TRP A 14 0.36 -8.21 -12.89
C TRP A 14 -0.08 -9.67 -12.94
N ALA A 15 -1.04 -10.02 -13.79
CA ALA A 15 -1.43 -11.41 -14.04
C ALA A 15 -0.27 -12.26 -14.60
N ASN A 16 0.69 -11.66 -15.31
CA ASN A 16 1.86 -12.33 -15.88
C ASN A 16 3.11 -12.27 -14.99
N VAL A 17 3.12 -11.41 -13.96
CA VAL A 17 4.24 -11.32 -13.00
C VAL A 17 4.27 -12.56 -12.09
N PRO A 18 5.42 -13.21 -11.84
CA PRO A 18 5.51 -14.34 -10.92
C PRO A 18 5.12 -13.95 -9.48
N ALA A 19 4.41 -14.84 -8.78
CA ALA A 19 4.03 -14.65 -7.38
C ALA A 19 5.22 -14.91 -6.44
N THR A 20 6.20 -14.01 -6.47
CA THR A 20 7.47 -14.09 -5.73
C THR A 20 7.85 -12.70 -5.23
N ILE A 21 8.75 -12.61 -4.23
CA ILE A 21 9.24 -11.31 -3.72
C ILE A 21 9.84 -10.48 -4.85
N ASP A 22 10.64 -11.11 -5.71
CA ASP A 22 11.27 -10.43 -6.84
C ASP A 22 10.24 -9.92 -7.85
N GLY A 23 9.21 -10.74 -8.15
CA GLY A 23 8.12 -10.35 -9.03
C GLY A 23 7.34 -9.13 -8.52
N VAL A 24 6.90 -9.14 -7.26
CA VAL A 24 6.15 -8.00 -6.68
C VAL A 24 7.01 -6.77 -6.42
N LEU A 25 8.33 -6.89 -6.52
CA LEU A 25 9.28 -5.79 -6.46
C LEU A 25 9.85 -5.42 -7.85
N GLY A 26 9.33 -5.97 -8.95
CA GLY A 26 9.78 -5.62 -10.29
C GLY A 26 11.26 -5.96 -10.58
N GLY A 27 11.79 -7.05 -10.03
CA GLY A 27 13.19 -7.45 -10.19
C GLY A 27 14.14 -6.90 -9.13
N PHE A 28 13.59 -6.24 -8.10
CA PHE A 28 14.35 -5.61 -7.02
C PHE A 28 14.24 -6.37 -5.69
N GLY A 29 14.13 -7.70 -5.75
CA GLY A 29 13.94 -8.56 -4.58
C GLY A 29 14.99 -8.37 -3.46
N SER A 30 16.23 -8.04 -3.83
CA SER A 30 17.34 -7.80 -2.91
C SER A 30 17.15 -6.61 -1.96
N PHE A 31 16.26 -5.67 -2.28
CA PHE A 31 15.98 -4.51 -1.44
C PHE A 31 14.84 -4.72 -0.44
N SER A 32 14.20 -5.90 -0.44
CA SER A 32 13.07 -6.18 0.45
C SER A 32 13.40 -5.97 1.92
N ASP A 33 14.55 -6.45 2.39
CA ASP A 33 14.92 -6.36 3.81
C ASP A 33 15.13 -4.90 4.24
N ILE A 34 15.81 -4.10 3.40
CA ILE A 34 16.04 -2.67 3.65
C ILE A 34 14.71 -1.92 3.70
N ASP A 35 13.81 -2.18 2.74
CA ASP A 35 12.48 -1.60 2.71
C ASP A 35 11.68 -1.91 3.99
N ILE A 36 11.72 -3.16 4.46
CA ILE A 36 11.00 -3.58 5.66
C ILE A 36 11.62 -2.96 6.91
N ASP A 37 12.95 -2.91 7.01
CA ASP A 37 13.65 -2.37 8.18
C ASP A 37 13.36 -0.87 8.37
N GLU A 38 13.38 -0.09 7.29
CA GLU A 38 13.01 1.33 7.34
C GLU A 38 11.53 1.51 7.65
N SER A 39 10.65 0.68 7.07
CA SER A 39 9.21 0.70 7.39
C SER A 39 8.95 0.37 8.85
N ARG A 40 9.74 -0.54 9.44
CA ARG A 40 9.69 -0.88 10.86
C ARG A 40 10.10 0.31 11.73
N ALA A 41 11.19 0.98 11.37
CA ALA A 41 11.63 2.19 12.07
C ALA A 41 10.58 3.30 12.01
N PHE A 42 9.98 3.54 10.84
CA PHE A 42 8.90 4.51 10.66
C PHE A 42 7.67 4.16 11.51
N LEU A 43 7.21 2.91 11.45
CA LEU A 43 6.04 2.46 12.20
C LEU A 43 6.27 2.54 13.72
N ASN A 44 7.46 2.18 14.21
CA ASN A 44 7.82 2.35 15.62
C ASN A 44 7.74 3.82 16.07
N LYS A 45 8.20 4.76 15.24
CA LYS A 45 8.11 6.20 15.51
C LYS A 45 6.66 6.67 15.58
N VAL A 46 5.81 6.21 14.66
CA VAL A 46 4.37 6.50 14.65
C VAL A 46 3.68 5.96 15.91
N LEU A 47 3.95 4.71 16.29
CA LEU A 47 3.36 4.06 17.45
C LEU A 47 3.89 4.60 18.79
N SER A 48 5.02 5.32 18.78
CA SER A 48 5.57 6.02 19.95
C SER A 48 5.17 7.49 20.03
N SER A 49 4.29 7.97 19.14
CA SER A 49 3.82 9.35 19.13
C SER A 49 2.90 9.67 20.32
N ALA A 50 2.58 10.94 20.53
CA ALA A 50 1.74 11.37 21.66
C ALA A 50 0.30 10.81 21.60
N ASN A 51 -0.23 10.56 20.39
CA ASN A 51 -1.56 10.01 20.15
C ASN A 51 -1.47 8.89 19.12
N PRO A 52 -0.91 7.72 19.48
CA PRO A 52 -0.70 6.65 18.50
C PRO A 52 -2.03 6.00 18.11
N PRO A 53 -2.10 5.37 16.92
CA PRO A 53 -3.19 4.48 16.59
C PRO A 53 -3.17 3.26 17.54
N ALA A 54 -4.31 2.58 17.66
CA ALA A 54 -4.30 1.26 18.28
C ALA A 54 -3.61 0.24 17.36
N THR A 55 -3.44 -0.99 17.83
CA THR A 55 -2.75 -2.05 17.09
C THR A 55 -3.61 -3.31 16.96
N LYS A 56 -4.92 -3.13 16.76
CA LYS A 56 -5.87 -4.26 16.67
C LYS A 56 -6.06 -4.71 15.22
N LEU A 57 -6.36 -3.79 14.31
CA LEU A 57 -6.69 -4.12 12.93
C LEU A 57 -5.94 -3.22 11.95
N ALA A 58 -5.14 -3.83 11.09
CA ALA A 58 -4.52 -3.18 9.93
C ALA A 58 -5.15 -3.63 8.61
N LEU A 59 -5.05 -2.78 7.60
CA LEU A 59 -5.36 -3.10 6.20
C LEU A 59 -4.09 -2.96 5.36
N ASP A 60 -3.72 -4.00 4.62
CA ASP A 60 -2.65 -3.97 3.63
C ASP A 60 -3.26 -3.87 2.23
N CYS A 61 -3.09 -2.69 1.61
CA CYS A 61 -3.70 -2.33 0.32
C CYS A 61 -2.72 -2.57 -0.82
N GLY A 62 -3.15 -3.29 -1.87
CA GLY A 62 -2.23 -3.72 -2.93
C GLY A 62 -1.25 -4.75 -2.42
N ALA A 63 -1.72 -5.65 -1.57
CA ALA A 63 -0.84 -6.46 -0.74
C ALA A 63 0.00 -7.47 -1.53
N GLY A 64 -0.36 -7.76 -2.79
CA GLY A 64 0.29 -8.77 -3.61
C GLY A 64 0.35 -10.10 -2.86
N ILE A 65 1.55 -10.64 -2.75
CA ILE A 65 1.83 -11.90 -2.05
C ILE A 65 1.97 -11.75 -0.52
N GLY A 66 1.50 -10.64 0.06
CA GLY A 66 1.52 -10.40 1.50
C GLY A 66 2.91 -10.13 2.07
N ARG A 67 3.85 -9.60 1.28
CA ARG A 67 5.23 -9.33 1.72
C ARG A 67 5.28 -8.38 2.92
N VAL A 68 4.60 -7.23 2.81
CA VAL A 68 4.51 -6.25 3.90
C VAL A 68 3.79 -6.85 5.10
N THR A 69 2.67 -7.53 4.87
CA THR A 69 1.99 -8.27 5.94
C THR A 69 2.93 -9.23 6.68
N LYS A 70 3.63 -10.12 5.98
CA LYS A 70 4.50 -11.16 6.58
C LYS A 70 5.68 -10.57 7.36
N HIS A 71 6.34 -9.54 6.82
CA HIS A 71 7.63 -9.08 7.37
C HIS A 71 7.51 -7.82 8.23
N LEU A 72 6.34 -7.17 8.24
CA LEU A 72 6.07 -5.96 9.01
C LEU A 72 4.79 -6.11 9.84
N LEU A 73 3.61 -6.11 9.23
CA LEU A 73 2.34 -5.84 9.95
C LEU A 73 1.98 -6.93 10.97
N ILE A 74 2.28 -8.21 10.70
CA ILE A 74 1.98 -9.30 11.65
C ILE A 74 2.66 -9.14 13.02
N HIS A 75 3.74 -8.35 13.09
CA HIS A 75 4.48 -8.14 14.34
C HIS A 75 3.84 -7.05 15.22
N TYR A 76 2.96 -6.23 14.65
CA TYR A 76 2.36 -5.09 15.33
C TYR A 76 0.87 -5.28 15.59
N PHE A 77 0.13 -5.86 14.65
CA PHE A 77 -1.33 -5.89 14.71
C PHE A 77 -1.88 -7.27 15.11
N ASP A 78 -3.01 -7.28 15.82
CA ASP A 78 -3.72 -8.51 16.18
C ASP A 78 -4.31 -9.20 14.94
N LYS A 79 -4.87 -8.40 14.02
CA LYS A 79 -5.47 -8.83 12.77
C LYS A 79 -5.05 -7.96 11.59
N ILE A 80 -4.91 -8.59 10.43
CA ILE A 80 -4.55 -7.91 9.18
C ILE A 80 -5.51 -8.37 8.08
N ASP A 81 -6.23 -7.41 7.51
CA ASP A 81 -7.01 -7.60 6.29
C ASP A 81 -6.13 -7.27 5.07
N LEU A 82 -6.39 -7.94 3.95
CA LEU A 82 -5.65 -7.77 2.69
C LEU A 82 -6.61 -7.31 1.59
N VAL A 83 -6.19 -6.36 0.74
CA VAL A 83 -6.88 -6.02 -0.50
C VAL A 83 -5.93 -6.23 -1.67
N GLU A 84 -6.30 -7.14 -2.58
CA GLU A 84 -5.49 -7.52 -3.73
C GLU A 84 -6.40 -7.99 -4.88
N PRO A 85 -6.37 -7.38 -6.08
CA PRO A 85 -7.22 -7.80 -7.19
C PRO A 85 -6.86 -9.17 -7.79
N ASP A 86 -5.59 -9.58 -7.81
CA ASP A 86 -5.15 -10.83 -8.43
C ASP A 86 -5.28 -12.02 -7.45
N LEU A 87 -6.11 -12.99 -7.84
CA LEU A 87 -6.34 -14.22 -7.07
C LEU A 87 -5.05 -15.05 -6.88
N LYS A 88 -4.14 -15.02 -7.84
CA LYS A 88 -2.84 -15.69 -7.75
C LYS A 88 -2.05 -15.14 -6.56
N PHE A 89 -1.96 -13.83 -6.44
CA PHE A 89 -1.24 -13.16 -5.37
C PHE A 89 -1.90 -13.33 -4.02
N ILE A 90 -3.22 -13.15 -3.92
CA ILE A 90 -3.92 -13.31 -2.63
C ILE A 90 -3.87 -14.76 -2.11
N THR A 91 -3.79 -15.74 -3.02
CA THR A 91 -3.60 -17.15 -2.65
C THR A 91 -2.19 -17.40 -2.15
N GLU A 92 -1.19 -16.89 -2.87
CA GLU A 92 0.22 -16.98 -2.48
C GLU A 92 0.49 -16.27 -1.14
N ALA A 93 -0.21 -15.16 -0.87
CA ALA A 93 -0.10 -14.46 0.41
C ALA A 93 -0.39 -15.36 1.61
N LYS A 94 -1.40 -16.23 1.53
CA LYS A 94 -1.69 -17.18 2.62
C LYS A 94 -0.55 -18.16 2.84
N ILE A 95 0.09 -18.62 1.76
CA ILE A 95 1.19 -19.58 1.80
C ILE A 95 2.42 -18.91 2.42
N ASN A 96 2.79 -17.73 1.91
CA ASN A 96 3.94 -16.96 2.40
C ASN A 96 3.78 -16.52 3.86
N ILE A 97 2.56 -16.20 4.27
CA ILE A 97 2.29 -15.81 5.66
C ILE A 97 2.55 -16.97 6.63
N GLY A 98 2.29 -18.21 6.20
CA GLY A 98 2.65 -19.41 6.94
C GLY A 98 1.92 -19.53 8.28
N ASP A 99 2.64 -19.87 9.36
CA ASP A 99 2.05 -20.10 10.69
C ASP A 99 1.28 -18.88 11.25
N ASP A 100 1.65 -17.67 10.82
CA ASP A 100 0.99 -16.42 11.20
C ASP A 100 -0.34 -16.19 10.46
N VAL A 101 -0.80 -17.13 9.61
CA VAL A 101 -2.06 -17.02 8.86
C VAL A 101 -3.26 -16.86 9.79
N THR A 102 -3.14 -17.30 11.05
CA THR A 102 -4.16 -17.08 12.09
C THR A 102 -4.38 -15.60 12.42
N LYS A 103 -3.43 -14.71 12.10
CA LYS A 103 -3.58 -13.25 12.19
C LYS A 103 -4.24 -12.63 10.96
N LEU A 104 -4.41 -13.36 9.86
CA LEU A 104 -5.20 -12.85 8.75
C LEU A 104 -6.67 -12.71 9.14
N GLY A 105 -7.26 -11.63 8.66
CA GLY A 105 -8.68 -11.35 8.73
C GLY A 105 -9.34 -11.60 7.37
N THR A 106 -10.00 -10.57 6.85
CA THR A 106 -10.71 -10.61 5.57
C THR A 106 -9.76 -10.39 4.40
N LEU A 107 -9.94 -11.18 3.35
CA LEU A 107 -9.18 -11.10 2.11
C LEU A 107 -10.10 -10.58 1.02
N TYR A 108 -9.91 -9.33 0.62
CA TYR A 108 -10.73 -8.64 -0.36
C TYR A 108 -10.09 -8.79 -1.74
N GLN A 109 -10.66 -9.67 -2.57
CA GLN A 109 -10.24 -9.82 -3.96
C GLN A 109 -10.86 -8.73 -4.85
N THR A 110 -10.35 -7.51 -4.78
CA THR A 110 -10.85 -6.37 -5.56
C THR A 110 -9.77 -5.32 -5.75
N GLY A 111 -9.89 -4.50 -6.80
CA GLY A 111 -9.04 -3.34 -7.01
C GLY A 111 -9.46 -2.15 -6.12
N LEU A 112 -8.50 -1.31 -5.73
CA LEU A 112 -8.73 -0.19 -4.81
C LEU A 112 -9.75 0.83 -5.32
N GLN A 113 -9.88 1.02 -6.64
CA GLN A 113 -10.90 1.89 -7.26
C GLN A 113 -12.35 1.44 -6.93
N ASN A 114 -12.53 0.13 -6.72
CA ASN A 114 -13.80 -0.50 -6.38
C ASN A 114 -13.93 -0.88 -4.90
N PHE A 115 -12.83 -0.83 -4.15
CA PHE A 115 -12.82 -1.23 -2.75
C PHE A 115 -13.49 -0.21 -1.84
N ARG A 116 -14.35 -0.69 -0.93
CA ARG A 116 -14.97 0.12 0.13
C ARG A 116 -14.70 -0.58 1.47
N PRO A 117 -13.90 0.00 2.37
CA PRO A 117 -13.69 -0.62 3.66
C PRO A 117 -14.99 -0.67 4.48
N HIS A 118 -15.30 -1.83 5.06
CA HIS A 118 -16.51 -2.05 5.89
C HIS A 118 -16.21 -2.14 7.39
N LYS A 119 -14.95 -1.91 7.77
CA LYS A 119 -14.45 -1.96 9.14
C LYS A 119 -13.70 -0.67 9.42
N ASN A 120 -13.48 -0.40 10.70
CA ASN A 120 -12.59 0.66 11.13
C ASN A 120 -11.19 0.09 11.35
N TYR A 121 -10.18 0.69 10.74
CA TYR A 121 -8.79 0.27 10.77
C TYR A 121 -7.96 1.22 11.62
N ASP A 122 -7.05 0.67 12.40
CA ASP A 122 -6.11 1.46 13.17
C ASP A 122 -4.97 1.96 12.27
N VAL A 123 -4.55 1.13 11.30
CA VAL A 123 -3.63 1.52 10.23
C VAL A 123 -4.10 0.98 8.89
N ILE A 124 -4.12 1.85 7.89
CA ILE A 124 -4.27 1.48 6.47
C ILE A 124 -2.92 1.70 5.81
N TRP A 125 -2.27 0.62 5.39
CA TRP A 125 -0.96 0.64 4.74
C TRP A 125 -1.12 0.57 3.22
N CYS A 126 -0.57 1.56 2.51
CA CYS A 126 -0.56 1.60 1.05
C CYS A 126 0.89 1.71 0.60
N GLN A 127 1.41 0.68 -0.05
CA GLN A 127 2.78 0.67 -0.54
C GLN A 127 2.85 0.23 -2.00
N TRP A 128 3.45 1.08 -2.84
CA TRP A 128 3.65 0.82 -4.27
C TRP A 128 2.40 0.35 -5.00
N VAL A 129 1.29 1.06 -4.80
CA VAL A 129 -0.01 0.70 -5.39
C VAL A 129 -0.82 1.93 -5.82
N LEU A 130 -0.57 3.10 -5.24
CA LEU A 130 -1.38 4.29 -5.52
C LEU A 130 -1.09 4.86 -6.91
N GLY A 131 0.06 4.51 -7.50
CA GLY A 131 0.35 4.73 -8.91
C GLY A 131 -0.58 3.98 -9.88
N HIS A 132 -1.24 2.90 -9.43
CA HIS A 132 -2.22 2.17 -10.24
C HIS A 132 -3.65 2.71 -10.13
N LEU A 133 -3.86 3.85 -9.47
CA LEU A 133 -5.12 4.58 -9.47
C LEU A 133 -4.98 5.85 -10.30
N ASN A 134 -6.02 6.23 -11.05
CA ASN A 134 -6.10 7.60 -11.56
C ASN A 134 -6.39 8.57 -10.41
N ASP A 135 -6.23 9.88 -10.63
CA ASP A 135 -6.37 10.88 -9.55
C ASP A 135 -7.77 10.90 -8.92
N SER A 136 -8.82 10.76 -9.73
CA SER A 136 -10.21 10.74 -9.25
C SER A 136 -10.48 9.54 -8.34
N ASP A 137 -10.01 8.36 -8.72
CA ASP A 137 -10.16 7.15 -7.91
C ASP A 137 -9.24 7.14 -6.69
N LEU A 138 -8.05 7.74 -6.79
CA LEU A 138 -7.16 7.93 -5.63
C LEU A 138 -7.81 8.84 -4.58
N ILE A 139 -8.37 9.98 -4.99
CA ILE A 139 -9.12 10.90 -4.12
C ILE A 139 -10.28 10.15 -3.46
N LYS A 140 -11.06 9.41 -4.25
CA LYS A 140 -12.20 8.63 -3.76
C LYS A 140 -11.77 7.57 -2.75
N PHE A 141 -10.72 6.81 -3.05
CA PHE A 141 -10.17 5.76 -2.19
C PHE A 141 -9.63 6.34 -0.87
N LEU A 142 -8.89 7.45 -0.92
CA LEU A 142 -8.36 8.11 0.27
C LEU A 142 -9.48 8.68 1.16
N ASN A 143 -10.52 9.28 0.56
CA ASN A 143 -11.65 9.78 1.34
C ASN A 143 -12.38 8.64 2.07
N GLN A 144 -12.57 7.50 1.41
CA GLN A 144 -13.19 6.31 2.01
C GLN A 144 -12.31 5.65 3.07
N SER A 145 -11.00 5.61 2.83
CA SER A 145 -10.03 5.11 3.80
C SER A 145 -10.03 5.97 5.05
N LYS A 146 -10.10 7.30 4.91
CA LYS A 146 -10.22 8.25 6.02
C LYS A 146 -11.49 8.03 6.85
N GLU A 147 -12.63 7.79 6.20
CA GLU A 147 -13.90 7.49 6.87
C GLU A 147 -13.87 6.14 7.61
N ALA A 148 -13.02 5.22 7.18
CA ALA A 148 -12.81 3.92 7.78
C ALA A 148 -11.67 3.89 8.82
N LEU A 149 -11.18 5.03 9.30
CA LEU A 149 -10.18 5.06 10.36
C LEU A 149 -10.83 4.91 11.74
N SER A 150 -10.23 4.06 12.58
CA SER A 150 -10.47 4.05 14.02
C SER A 150 -10.09 5.39 14.66
N LYS A 151 -10.44 5.58 15.93
CA LYS A 151 -9.94 6.72 16.70
C LYS A 151 -8.40 6.72 16.69
N ASN A 152 -7.80 7.86 16.34
CA ASN A 152 -6.35 8.05 16.11
C ASN A 152 -5.77 7.17 14.99
N GLY A 153 -6.60 6.53 14.17
CA GLY A 153 -6.16 5.71 13.06
C GLY A 153 -5.41 6.53 12.01
N LEU A 154 -4.53 5.87 11.27
CA LEU A 154 -3.66 6.51 10.28
C LEU A 154 -3.68 5.79 8.93
N ILE A 155 -3.52 6.57 7.86
CA ILE A 155 -3.14 6.04 6.55
C ILE A 155 -1.63 6.24 6.42
N ILE A 156 -0.89 5.17 6.16
CA ILE A 156 0.54 5.20 5.90
C ILE A 156 0.75 4.92 4.41
N ILE A 157 1.41 5.85 3.73
CA ILE A 157 1.69 5.78 2.29
C ILE A 157 3.19 5.70 2.10
N LYS A 158 3.66 4.65 1.42
CA LYS A 158 5.04 4.48 1.00
C LYS A 158 5.07 4.29 -0.52
N GLU A 159 5.45 5.32 -1.25
CA GLU A 159 5.24 5.37 -2.70
C GLU A 159 6.41 6.03 -3.42
N ASN A 160 6.56 5.70 -4.70
CA ASN A 160 7.51 6.41 -5.57
C ASN A 160 7.02 7.84 -5.80
N ILE A 161 7.95 8.80 -5.66
CA ILE A 161 7.71 10.22 -5.92
C ILE A 161 8.70 10.67 -6.98
N THR A 162 8.20 11.20 -8.09
CA THR A 162 9.09 11.67 -9.15
C THR A 162 9.76 12.98 -8.76
N THR A 163 11.01 13.14 -9.21
CA THR A 163 11.76 14.40 -9.12
C THR A 163 11.37 15.37 -10.22
N SER A 164 10.66 14.93 -11.27
CA SER A 164 10.08 15.84 -12.24
C SER A 164 8.91 16.61 -11.62
N LYS A 165 8.49 17.69 -12.28
CA LYS A 165 7.32 18.48 -11.83
C LYS A 165 6.01 17.97 -12.42
N GLU A 166 6.08 16.92 -13.24
CA GLU A 166 4.96 16.40 -14.03
C GLU A 166 4.66 14.96 -13.61
N VAL A 167 3.48 14.47 -14.00
CA VAL A 167 3.16 13.06 -13.80
C VAL A 167 3.87 12.22 -14.85
N GLU A 168 4.58 11.18 -14.42
CA GLU A 168 5.26 10.23 -15.29
C GLU A 168 4.41 8.98 -15.43
N TYR A 169 4.09 8.59 -16.66
CA TYR A 169 3.35 7.37 -16.96
C TYR A 169 4.32 6.27 -17.37
N ASP A 170 4.18 5.10 -16.75
CA ASP A 170 4.89 3.88 -17.12
C ASP A 170 3.99 3.05 -18.06
N GLU A 171 4.45 2.79 -19.28
CA GLU A 171 3.68 2.05 -20.27
C GLU A 171 3.70 0.52 -20.04
N ASP A 172 4.69 0.00 -19.31
CA ASP A 172 4.90 -1.43 -19.11
C ASP A 172 3.88 -1.99 -18.12
N ASP A 173 3.83 -1.41 -16.91
CA ASP A 173 2.90 -1.83 -15.86
C ASP A 173 1.61 -1.00 -15.80
N SER A 174 1.51 0.02 -16.66
CA SER A 174 0.40 0.96 -16.72
C SER A 174 0.13 1.62 -15.37
N SER A 175 1.15 2.24 -14.78
CA SER A 175 1.08 3.03 -13.56
C SER A 175 1.49 4.48 -13.78
N VAL A 176 1.29 5.33 -12.77
CA VAL A 176 1.80 6.71 -12.75
C VAL A 176 2.67 6.97 -11.52
N THR A 177 3.77 7.68 -11.72
CA THR A 177 4.56 8.27 -10.63
C THR A 177 4.24 9.77 -10.55
N ARG A 178 3.78 10.22 -9.38
CA ARG A 178 3.33 11.60 -9.17
C ARG A 178 4.39 12.45 -8.47
N PRO A 179 4.48 13.76 -8.78
CA PRO A 179 5.34 14.66 -8.01
C PRO A 179 4.73 14.91 -6.63
N LEU A 180 5.59 15.20 -5.64
CA LEU A 180 5.17 15.43 -4.25
C LEU A 180 4.10 16.53 -4.13
N GLU A 181 4.20 17.59 -4.94
CA GLU A 181 3.25 18.70 -4.94
C GLU A 181 1.83 18.23 -5.32
N LEU A 182 1.71 17.34 -6.31
CA LEU A 182 0.41 16.80 -6.72
C LEU A 182 -0.16 15.87 -5.63
N MET A 183 0.67 14.99 -5.06
CA MET A 183 0.25 14.12 -3.95
C MET A 183 -0.26 14.94 -2.76
N THR A 184 0.43 16.01 -2.39
CA THR A 184 0.02 16.91 -1.31
C THR A 184 -1.32 17.58 -1.62
N LYS A 185 -1.50 18.08 -2.86
CA LYS A 185 -2.80 18.65 -3.30
C LYS A 185 -3.94 17.63 -3.21
N ILE A 186 -3.69 16.37 -3.56
CA ILE A 186 -4.68 15.29 -3.43
C ILE A 186 -5.05 15.05 -1.97
N PHE A 187 -4.07 15.02 -1.06
CA PHE A 187 -4.32 14.89 0.38
C PHE A 187 -5.17 16.05 0.92
N ASP A 188 -4.86 17.28 0.52
CA ASP A 188 -5.61 18.47 0.91
C ASP A 188 -7.07 18.40 0.45
N GLN A 189 -7.33 17.93 -0.77
CA GLN A 189 -8.70 17.78 -1.30
C GLN A 189 -9.57 16.84 -0.46
N VAL A 190 -8.97 15.83 0.16
CA VAL A 190 -9.68 14.90 1.06
C VAL A 190 -9.52 15.26 2.54
N ASN A 191 -8.99 16.44 2.86
CA ASN A 191 -8.73 16.91 4.22
C ASN A 191 -7.85 15.97 5.06
N LEU A 192 -6.90 15.29 4.41
CA LEU A 192 -5.83 14.56 5.09
C LEU A 192 -4.64 15.50 5.33
N ARG A 193 -3.98 15.36 6.48
CA ARG A 193 -2.78 16.13 6.82
C ARG A 193 -1.61 15.20 7.02
N ILE A 194 -0.47 15.58 6.48
CA ILE A 194 0.80 14.89 6.74
C ILE A 194 1.21 15.21 8.17
N ILE A 195 1.26 14.17 9.03
CA ILE A 195 1.71 14.30 10.42
C ILE A 195 3.18 13.91 10.60
N HIS A 196 3.69 13.09 9.70
CA HIS A 196 5.08 12.63 9.67
C HIS A 196 5.46 12.23 8.25
N SER A 197 6.68 12.51 7.82
CA SER A 197 7.22 12.11 6.52
C SER A 197 8.72 11.89 6.60
N ASP A 198 9.20 10.80 6.00
CA ASP A 198 10.62 10.46 5.86
C ASP A 198 10.89 10.05 4.40
N ILE A 199 12.15 10.14 3.97
CA ILE A 199 12.60 9.69 2.65
C ILE A 199 13.42 8.41 2.85
N GLN A 200 13.09 7.36 2.11
CA GLN A 200 13.91 6.15 2.04
C GLN A 200 15.20 6.45 1.26
N LEU A 201 16.35 6.19 1.87
CA LEU A 201 17.66 6.41 1.27
C LEU A 201 18.38 5.08 1.11
N LEU A 202 19.05 4.88 -0.03
CA LEU A 202 19.95 3.75 -0.20
C LEU A 202 21.29 4.07 0.47
N TYR A 203 21.64 3.29 1.50
CA TYR A 203 22.97 3.33 2.10
C TYR A 203 23.83 2.27 1.41
N LEU A 204 24.90 2.72 0.72
CA LEU A 204 25.92 1.82 0.18
C LEU A 204 27.00 1.58 1.25
N LEU A 205 27.39 0.32 1.46
CA LEU A 205 28.56 -0.07 2.25
C LEU A 205 29.83 0.03 1.39
#